data_AF-A0A357LCL4-F1
#
_entry.id   AF-A0A357LCL4-F1
#
_cell.length_a   1.000
_cell.length_b   1.000
_cell.length_c   1.000
_cell.angle_alpha   90.00
_cell.angle_beta   90.00
_cell.angle_gamma   90.00
#
_symmetry.space_group_name_H-M   'P 1'
#
loop_
_entity.id
_entity.type
_entity.pdbx_description
1 polymer ?
#
loop_
_entity_poly.entity_id
_entity_poly.type
_entity_poly.pdbx_seq_one_letter_code
_entity_poly.pdbx_strand_id
1 'polypeptide(L)'
;MAKRRERPYLPAMSVLSDLDARAREIFRQIVESYLETGEPVGSRTLSHDRRINVSAATIRNVMADLTDIGLLHAPHISAGRLPTDMGLRLFVDSLLQLGDISDDERRALDVAGEEENAGTVLEQAAAKLSGLTRTASLVVAPKIEAPLRHIEFVATNPGEALAV
;
A
#
# COMPACT_ATOMS: atom_id res chain seq x y z
N MET A 1 -13.57 15.95 21.72
CA MET A 1 -13.53 16.76 20.48
C MET A 1 -12.25 16.46 19.72
N ALA A 2 -12.30 15.54 18.76
CA ALA A 2 -11.14 15.19 17.93
C ALA A 2 -11.08 16.16 16.74
N LYS A 3 -10.00 16.94 16.65
CA LYS A 3 -9.68 17.74 15.47
C LYS A 3 -9.66 16.82 14.24
N ARG A 4 -10.62 17.03 13.35
CA ARG A 4 -10.69 16.45 12.01
C ARG A 4 -9.39 16.86 11.30
N ARG A 5 -8.42 15.96 11.22
CA ARG A 5 -7.17 16.19 10.48
C ARG A 5 -7.55 16.40 9.01
N GLU A 6 -7.25 17.58 8.49
CA GLU A 6 -7.45 17.93 7.09
C GLU A 6 -6.66 16.94 6.21
N ARG A 7 -7.31 16.44 5.16
CA ARG A 7 -6.73 15.47 4.22
C ARG A 7 -5.79 16.21 3.25
N PRO A 8 -4.48 15.92 3.20
CA PRO A 8 -3.55 16.63 2.31
C PRO A 8 -3.58 16.12 0.84
N TYR A 9 -4.69 15.54 0.37
CA TYR A 9 -4.72 14.67 -0.83
C TYR A 9 -5.03 15.34 -2.17
N LEU A 10 -5.19 16.65 -2.19
CA LEU A 10 -5.56 17.39 -3.40
C LEU A 10 -4.49 17.44 -4.53
N PRO A 11 -3.15 17.27 -4.31
CA PRO A 11 -2.20 17.49 -5.40
C PRO A 11 -2.14 16.35 -6.43
N ALA A 12 -2.48 15.11 -6.07
CA ALA A 12 -2.42 13.99 -7.01
C ALA A 12 -3.46 14.13 -8.14
N MET A 13 -4.67 14.61 -7.80
CA MET A 13 -5.78 14.73 -8.76
C MET A 13 -5.53 15.83 -9.81
N SER A 14 -4.83 16.93 -9.44
CA SER A 14 -4.46 17.99 -10.38
C SER A 14 -3.34 17.56 -11.32
N VAL A 15 -2.33 16.86 -10.82
CA VAL A 15 -1.22 16.37 -11.67
C VAL A 15 -1.74 15.39 -12.73
N LEU A 16 -2.73 14.56 -12.40
CA LEU A 16 -3.31 13.62 -13.36
C LEU A 16 -4.13 14.30 -14.45
N SER A 17 -4.89 15.36 -14.14
CA SER A 17 -5.63 16.11 -15.16
C SER A 17 -4.71 16.80 -16.16
N ASP A 18 -3.50 17.16 -15.73
CA ASP A 18 -2.49 17.80 -16.56
C ASP A 18 -1.70 16.79 -17.42
N LEU A 19 -1.71 15.51 -17.03
CA LEU A 19 -1.10 14.43 -17.81
C LEU A 19 -2.02 13.97 -18.94
N ASP A 20 -1.49 14.02 -20.16
CA ASP A 20 -2.13 13.38 -21.30
C ASP A 20 -2.24 11.85 -21.12
N ALA A 21 -3.13 11.22 -21.88
CA ALA A 21 -3.38 9.78 -21.76
C ALA A 21 -2.14 8.93 -22.05
N ARG A 22 -1.22 9.43 -22.88
CA ARG A 22 0.01 8.73 -23.27
C ARG A 22 1.05 8.77 -22.15
N ALA A 23 1.27 9.94 -21.56
CA ALA A 23 2.17 10.14 -20.44
C ALA A 23 1.72 9.31 -19.24
N ARG A 24 0.40 9.27 -19.00
CA ARG A 24 -0.20 8.41 -17.98
C ARG A 24 0.06 6.92 -18.21
N GLU A 25 -0.10 6.45 -19.45
CA GLU A 25 0.15 5.05 -19.79
C GLU A 25 1.64 4.69 -19.71
N ILE A 26 2.53 5.55 -20.22
CA ILE A 26 3.98 5.35 -20.10
C ILE A 26 4.40 5.32 -18.63
N PHE A 27 3.89 6.25 -17.81
CA PHE A 27 4.15 6.29 -16.38
C PHE A 27 3.67 5.02 -15.68
N ARG A 28 2.45 4.55 -15.99
CA ARG A 28 1.90 3.29 -15.48
C ARG A 28 2.82 2.10 -15.77
N GLN A 29 3.29 1.97 -17.01
CA GLN A 29 4.21 0.89 -17.40
C GLN A 29 5.56 0.96 -16.66
N ILE A 30 6.08 2.17 -16.43
CA ILE A 30 7.32 2.35 -15.67
C ILE A 30 7.14 1.87 -14.24
N VAL A 31 6.04 2.27 -13.58
CA VAL A 31 5.78 1.87 -12.19
C VAL A 31 5.57 0.36 -12.08
N GLU A 32 4.77 -0.24 -12.97
CA GLU A 32 4.54 -1.70 -12.98
C GLU A 32 5.84 -2.47 -13.17
N SER A 33 6.65 -2.10 -14.19
CA SER A 33 7.93 -2.77 -14.45
C SER A 33 8.93 -2.57 -13.29
N TYR A 34 8.92 -1.41 -12.63
CA TYR A 34 9.74 -1.17 -11.44
C TYR A 34 9.28 -1.99 -10.23
N LEU A 35 7.98 -2.13 -9.99
CA LEU A 35 7.44 -2.95 -8.89
C LEU A 35 7.75 -4.45 -9.10
N GLU A 36 7.81 -4.90 -10.35
CA GLU A 36 8.17 -6.29 -10.69
C GLU A 36 9.67 -6.58 -10.55
N THR A 37 10.53 -5.63 -10.98
CA THR A 37 11.97 -5.89 -11.15
C THR A 37 12.86 -5.20 -10.13
N GLY A 38 12.41 -4.08 -9.55
CA GLY A 38 13.23 -3.18 -8.73
C GLY A 38 14.23 -2.33 -9.53
N GLU A 39 14.27 -2.47 -10.86
CA GLU A 39 15.31 -1.87 -11.71
C GLU A 39 14.80 -0.62 -12.45
N PRO A 40 15.68 0.36 -12.75
CA PRO A 40 15.33 1.50 -13.57
C PRO A 40 14.88 1.09 -14.99
N VAL A 41 13.82 1.73 -15.49
CA VAL A 41 13.19 1.37 -16.76
C VAL A 41 13.67 2.28 -17.88
N GLY A 42 14.13 1.66 -18.97
CA GLY A 42 14.60 2.35 -20.17
C GLY A 42 13.51 2.53 -21.24
N SER A 43 13.55 3.65 -21.94
CA SER A 43 12.67 3.93 -23.10
C SER A 43 12.68 2.86 -24.19
N ARG A 44 13.83 2.19 -24.41
CA ARG A 44 13.93 1.09 -25.39
C ARG A 44 13.12 -0.13 -24.94
N THR A 45 13.21 -0.48 -23.66
CA THR A 45 12.42 -1.56 -23.06
C THR A 45 10.92 -1.30 -23.24
N LEU A 46 10.48 -0.08 -22.94
CA LEU A 46 9.08 0.33 -23.08
C LEU A 46 8.61 0.37 -24.54
N SER A 47 9.47 0.72 -25.49
CA SER A 47 9.10 0.76 -26.92
C SER A 47 8.80 -0.61 -27.52
N HIS A 48 9.17 -1.70 -26.84
CA HIS A 48 8.82 -3.06 -27.24
C HIS A 48 7.46 -3.51 -26.68
N ASP A 49 6.87 -2.76 -25.76
CA ASP A 49 5.53 -3.03 -25.23
C ASP A 49 4.46 -2.64 -26.26
N ARG A 50 3.59 -3.59 -26.61
CA ARG A 50 2.51 -3.39 -27.59
C ARG A 50 1.47 -2.37 -27.12
N ARG A 51 1.40 -2.07 -25.82
CA ARG A 51 0.53 -1.04 -25.24
C ARG A 51 1.04 0.37 -25.54
N ILE A 52 2.34 0.52 -25.77
CA ILE A 52 2.99 1.81 -26.07
C ILE A 52 3.38 1.83 -27.56
N ASN A 53 2.48 2.31 -28.41
CA ASN A 53 2.71 2.39 -29.86
C ASN A 53 3.48 3.66 -30.28
N VAL A 54 4.65 3.91 -29.69
CA VAL A 54 5.51 5.06 -30.00
C VAL A 54 7.00 4.71 -29.96
N SER A 55 7.82 5.53 -30.62
CA SER A 55 9.26 5.32 -30.68
C SER A 55 9.95 5.51 -29.32
N ALA A 56 11.10 4.85 -29.12
CA ALA A 56 11.93 5.08 -27.94
C ALA A 56 12.33 6.55 -27.76
N ALA A 57 12.48 7.34 -28.83
CA ALA A 57 12.77 8.77 -28.73
C ALA A 57 11.59 9.55 -28.13
N THR A 58 10.36 9.26 -28.57
CA THR A 58 9.14 9.84 -28.00
C THR A 58 8.99 9.50 -26.53
N ILE A 59 9.26 8.24 -26.15
CA ILE A 59 9.20 7.80 -24.76
C ILE A 59 10.24 8.53 -23.92
N ARG A 60 11.47 8.73 -24.40
CA ARG A 60 12.49 9.52 -23.67
C ARG A 60 12.03 10.94 -23.36
N ASN A 61 11.36 11.60 -24.31
CA ASN A 61 10.85 12.95 -24.10
C ASN A 61 9.77 12.96 -23.02
N VAL A 62 8.79 12.06 -23.12
CA VAL A 62 7.74 11.94 -22.09
C VAL A 62 8.34 11.62 -20.71
N MET A 63 9.33 10.74 -20.63
CA MET A 63 10.04 10.44 -19.39
C MET A 63 10.81 11.64 -18.82
N ALA A 64 11.27 12.56 -19.67
CA ALA A 64 11.87 13.82 -19.25
C ALA A 64 10.80 14.75 -18.66
N ASP A 65 9.67 14.92 -19.34
CA ASP A 65 8.55 15.73 -18.84
C ASP A 65 8.04 15.20 -17.48
N LEU A 66 7.90 13.87 -17.35
CA LEU A 66 7.52 13.20 -16.10
C LEU A 66 8.56 13.37 -14.98
N THR A 67 9.83 13.55 -15.33
CA THR A 67 10.91 13.86 -14.36
C THR A 67 10.80 15.32 -13.92
N ASP A 68 10.54 16.25 -14.85
CA ASP A 68 10.47 17.68 -14.58
C ASP A 68 9.31 18.01 -13.63
N ILE A 69 8.21 17.26 -13.69
CA ILE A 69 7.09 17.35 -12.74
C ILE A 69 7.30 16.50 -11.46
N GLY A 70 8.45 15.83 -11.31
CA GLY A 70 8.85 15.12 -10.11
C GLY A 70 8.28 13.71 -9.91
N LEU A 71 7.64 13.11 -10.93
CA LEU A 71 7.09 11.75 -10.83
C LEU A 71 8.14 10.67 -11.07
N LEU A 72 9.18 10.98 -11.85
CA LEU A 72 10.29 10.10 -12.16
C LEU A 72 11.63 10.71 -11.74
N HIS A 73 12.63 9.87 -11.53
CA HIS A 73 14.03 10.27 -11.36
C HIS A 73 14.97 9.32 -12.11
N ALA A 74 16.19 9.77 -12.40
CA ALA A 74 17.26 8.95 -12.97
C ALA A 74 18.40 8.81 -11.97
N PRO A 75 18.85 7.60 -11.62
CA PRO A 75 19.99 7.44 -10.73
C PRO A 75 21.28 7.90 -11.42
N HIS A 76 21.37 7.69 -12.75
CA HIS A 76 22.42 8.21 -13.62
C HIS A 76 21.84 8.57 -15.00
N ILE A 77 22.55 9.41 -15.75
CA ILE A 77 22.11 9.95 -17.06
C ILE A 77 21.71 8.85 -18.06
N SER A 78 22.34 7.67 -18.00
CA SER A 78 22.13 6.54 -18.92
C SER A 78 21.26 5.40 -18.38
N ALA A 79 20.92 5.39 -17.09
CA ALA A 79 20.41 4.19 -16.41
C ALA A 79 18.91 3.91 -16.66
N GLY A 80 18.16 4.80 -17.30
CA GLY A 80 16.70 4.73 -17.33
C GLY A 80 16.07 5.58 -16.23
N ARG A 81 14.79 5.37 -15.93
CA ARG A 81 14.07 6.10 -14.88
C ARG A 81 13.33 5.16 -13.94
N LEU A 82 13.17 5.58 -12.70
CA LEU A 82 12.37 4.93 -11.68
C LEU A 82 11.38 5.95 -11.07
N PRO A 83 10.24 5.49 -10.54
CA PRO A 83 9.30 6.39 -9.89
C PRO A 83 9.87 6.97 -8.59
N THR A 84 9.52 8.22 -8.31
CA THR A 84 9.75 8.83 -7.00
C THR A 84 8.69 8.40 -6.00
N ASP A 85 8.85 8.72 -4.72
CA ASP A 85 7.80 8.49 -3.71
C ASP A 85 6.48 9.16 -4.09
N MET A 86 6.55 10.37 -4.67
CA MET A 86 5.38 11.08 -5.18
C MET A 86 4.77 10.36 -6.38
N GLY A 87 5.60 9.85 -7.29
CA GLY A 87 5.15 9.02 -8.41
C GLY A 87 4.42 7.76 -7.93
N LEU A 88 5.03 7.00 -7.01
CA LEU A 88 4.42 5.80 -6.44
C LEU A 88 3.09 6.13 -5.75
N ARG A 89 3.01 7.25 -5.02
CA ARG A 89 1.77 7.69 -4.39
C ARG A 89 0.68 7.98 -5.42
N LEU A 90 0.99 8.77 -6.45
CA LEU A 90 0.05 9.07 -7.54
C LEU A 90 -0.43 7.80 -8.26
N PHE A 91 0.45 6.83 -8.45
CA PHE A 91 0.08 5.54 -9.03
C PHE A 91 -0.94 4.79 -8.18
N VAL A 92 -0.66 4.60 -6.87
CA VAL A 92 -1.57 3.92 -5.93
C VAL A 92 -2.92 4.61 -5.86
N ASP A 93 -2.93 5.93 -5.93
CA ASP A 93 -4.11 6.74 -5.66
C ASP A 93 -5.08 6.82 -6.82
N SER A 94 -4.63 6.57 -8.04
CA SER A 94 -5.41 6.95 -9.22
C SER A 94 -5.15 6.15 -10.48
N LEU A 95 -4.07 5.37 -10.55
CA LEU A 95 -3.76 4.53 -11.71
C LEU A 95 -3.86 3.05 -11.40
N LEU A 96 -3.71 2.67 -10.13
CA LEU A 96 -3.87 1.30 -9.68
C LEU A 96 -5.33 0.87 -9.83
N GLN A 97 -5.57 -0.05 -10.75
CA GLN A 97 -6.87 -0.70 -10.93
C GLN A 97 -6.87 -1.99 -10.14
N LEU A 98 -7.49 -1.97 -8.96
CA LEU A 98 -7.71 -3.17 -8.17
C LEU A 98 -8.92 -3.91 -8.74
N GLY A 99 -8.75 -5.20 -9.01
CA GLY A 99 -9.86 -6.11 -9.25
C GLY A 99 -10.61 -6.42 -7.95
N ASP A 100 -11.81 -7.00 -8.08
CA ASP A 100 -12.54 -7.51 -6.93
C ASP A 100 -11.81 -8.70 -6.31
N ILE A 101 -11.80 -8.78 -4.98
CA ILE A 101 -11.34 -9.95 -4.24
C ILE A 101 -12.37 -11.07 -4.42
N SER A 102 -11.91 -12.27 -4.79
CA SER A 102 -12.77 -13.45 -4.88
C SER A 102 -13.27 -13.88 -3.50
N ASP A 103 -14.37 -14.63 -3.45
CA ASP A 103 -14.89 -15.18 -2.18
C ASP A 103 -13.89 -16.12 -1.50
N ASP A 104 -13.07 -16.83 -2.29
CA ASP A 104 -12.01 -17.70 -1.78
C ASP A 104 -10.89 -16.89 -1.14
N GLU A 105 -10.43 -15.81 -1.78
CA GLU A 105 -9.45 -14.89 -1.19
C GLU A 105 -10.01 -14.20 0.05
N ARG A 106 -11.29 -13.83 0.04
CA ARG A 106 -11.96 -13.22 1.20
C ARG A 106 -12.01 -14.16 2.38
N ARG A 107 -12.41 -15.43 2.16
CA ARG A 107 -12.37 -16.47 3.20
C ARG A 107 -10.95 -16.76 3.65
N ALA A 108 -10.01 -16.82 2.72
CA ALA A 108 -8.60 -17.01 3.01
C ALA A 108 -8.00 -15.83 3.76
N LEU A 109 -8.60 -14.63 3.75
CA LEU A 109 -8.20 -13.45 4.52
C LEU A 109 -8.89 -13.34 5.89
N ASP A 110 -10.00 -14.04 6.10
CA ASP A 110 -10.74 -14.01 7.36
C ASP A 110 -9.91 -14.59 8.53
N VAL A 111 -9.93 -13.91 9.67
CA VAL A 111 -9.18 -14.24 10.89
C VAL A 111 -10.09 -14.25 12.13
N ALA A 112 -11.38 -14.01 11.96
CA ALA A 112 -12.31 -14.04 13.08
C ALA A 112 -12.93 -15.44 13.23
N GLY A 113 -12.62 -16.11 14.34
CA GLY A 113 -13.42 -17.24 14.84
C GLY A 113 -14.60 -16.75 15.68
N GLU A 114 -15.66 -17.55 15.81
CA GLU A 114 -16.91 -17.18 16.52
C GLU A 114 -16.71 -16.87 18.02
N GLU A 115 -15.64 -17.35 18.65
CA GLU A 115 -15.38 -17.23 20.10
C GLU A 115 -13.99 -16.68 20.45
N GLU A 116 -13.33 -15.96 19.55
CA GLU A 116 -11.98 -15.45 19.80
C GLU A 116 -11.95 -14.10 20.52
N ASN A 117 -11.01 -13.94 21.47
CA ASN A 117 -10.76 -12.65 22.14
C ASN A 117 -10.18 -11.66 21.12
N ALA A 118 -10.57 -10.37 21.21
CA ALA A 118 -10.03 -9.30 20.37
C ALA A 118 -8.49 -9.29 20.32
N GLY A 119 -7.81 -9.65 21.41
CA GLY A 119 -6.35 -9.80 21.41
C GLY A 119 -5.83 -10.85 20.42
N THR A 120 -6.43 -12.05 20.40
CA THR A 120 -6.00 -13.14 19.53
C THR A 120 -6.28 -12.84 18.06
N VAL A 121 -7.43 -12.23 17.76
CA VAL A 121 -7.79 -11.82 16.39
C VAL A 121 -6.78 -10.81 15.83
N LEU A 122 -6.34 -9.83 16.64
CA LEU A 122 -5.35 -8.84 16.21
C LEU A 122 -3.97 -9.45 15.96
N GLU A 123 -3.55 -10.41 16.78
CA GLU A 123 -2.31 -11.16 16.58
C GLU A 123 -2.36 -12.00 15.30
N GLN A 124 -3.46 -12.72 15.06
CA GLN A 124 -3.66 -13.50 13.84
C GLN A 124 -3.68 -12.60 12.60
N ALA A 125 -4.36 -11.45 12.66
CA ALA A 125 -4.35 -10.46 11.58
C ALA A 125 -2.94 -9.99 11.26
N ALA A 126 -2.14 -9.63 12.28
CA ALA A 126 -0.76 -9.19 12.10
C ALA A 126 0.12 -10.30 11.47
N ALA A 127 0.02 -11.53 11.98
CA ALA A 127 0.77 -12.68 11.45
C ALA A 127 0.42 -12.96 9.99
N LYS A 128 -0.86 -12.88 9.64
CA LYS A 128 -1.36 -13.13 8.29
C LYS A 128 -0.94 -12.06 7.29
N LEU A 129 -1.07 -10.78 7.66
CA LEU A 129 -0.57 -9.66 6.84
C LEU A 129 0.93 -9.79 6.59
N SER A 130 1.69 -10.16 7.62
CA SER A 130 3.13 -10.39 7.49
C SER A 130 3.43 -11.52 6.51
N GLY A 131 2.74 -12.65 6.64
CA GLY A 131 2.88 -13.80 5.74
C GLY A 131 2.57 -13.48 4.28
N LEU A 132 1.50 -12.72 4.02
CA LEU A 132 1.07 -12.36 2.66
C LEU A 132 1.98 -11.32 2.00
N THR A 133 2.34 -10.28 2.76
CA THR A 133 3.13 -9.15 2.21
C THR A 133 4.62 -9.42 2.24
N ARG A 134 5.08 -10.40 3.03
CA ARG A 134 6.50 -10.61 3.37
C ARG A 134 7.14 -9.38 4.01
N THR A 135 6.35 -8.58 4.74
CA THR A 135 6.80 -7.37 5.43
C THR A 135 6.43 -7.39 6.91
N ALA A 136 7.10 -6.58 7.72
CA ALA A 136 6.72 -6.43 9.13
C ALA A 136 5.30 -5.85 9.24
N SER A 137 4.46 -6.48 10.06
CA SER A 137 3.10 -6.02 10.33
C SER A 137 2.97 -5.54 11.77
N LEU A 138 2.34 -4.39 11.95
CA LEU A 138 2.05 -3.79 13.26
C LEU A 138 0.55 -3.52 13.36
N VAL A 139 -0.06 -3.98 14.44
CA VAL A 139 -1.46 -3.72 14.75
C VAL A 139 -1.53 -2.94 16.06
N VAL A 140 -2.28 -1.84 16.05
CA VAL A 140 -2.46 -0.98 17.23
C VAL A 140 -3.89 -1.16 17.72
N ALA A 141 -4.04 -1.86 18.85
CA ALA A 141 -5.33 -1.99 19.51
C ALA A 141 -5.71 -0.67 20.19
N PRO A 142 -6.95 -0.18 20.05
CA PRO A 142 -7.41 0.93 20.87
C PRO A 142 -7.39 0.52 22.34
N LYS A 143 -6.94 1.42 23.22
CA LYS A 143 -6.97 1.18 24.66
C LYS A 143 -8.45 1.19 25.11
N ILE A 144 -8.99 0.02 25.42
CA ILE A 144 -10.32 -0.10 26.00
C ILE A 144 -10.16 0.08 27.52
N GLU A 145 -10.42 1.28 28.02
CA GLU A 145 -10.58 1.49 29.46
C GLU A 145 -11.97 0.98 29.87
N ALA A 146 -12.09 -0.34 30.03
CA ALA A 146 -13.31 -0.95 30.53
C ALA A 146 -13.39 -0.74 32.07
N PRO A 147 -14.53 -0.26 32.61
CA PRO A 147 -14.73 -0.25 34.05
C PRO A 147 -14.72 -1.69 34.57
N LEU A 148 -13.95 -1.92 35.64
CA LEU A 148 -13.95 -3.18 36.37
C LEU A 148 -15.38 -3.43 36.88
N ARG A 149 -16.07 -4.44 36.32
CA ARG A 149 -17.47 -4.71 36.65
C ARG A 149 -17.63 -5.56 37.90
N HIS A 150 -16.70 -6.48 38.13
CA HIS A 150 -16.78 -7.46 39.20
C HIS A 150 -15.39 -7.98 39.54
N ILE A 151 -15.15 -8.25 40.82
CA ILE A 151 -14.04 -9.07 41.32
C ILE A 151 -14.65 -10.00 42.36
N GLU A 152 -14.41 -11.30 42.22
CA GLU A 152 -14.76 -12.31 43.22
C GLU A 152 -13.49 -12.95 43.77
N PHE A 153 -13.48 -13.26 45.07
CA PHE A 153 -12.42 -14.05 45.70
C PHE A 153 -12.97 -15.38 46.19
N VAL A 154 -12.49 -16.47 45.61
CA VAL A 154 -12.85 -17.83 46.01
C VAL A 154 -11.69 -18.43 46.79
N ALA A 155 -11.91 -18.74 48.07
CA ALA A 155 -10.88 -19.37 48.90
C ALA A 155 -10.54 -20.78 48.38
N THR A 156 -9.25 -21.07 48.21
CA THR A 156 -8.77 -22.38 47.75
C THR A 156 -8.15 -23.18 48.89
N ASN A 157 -7.27 -22.55 49.67
CA ASN A 157 -6.59 -23.12 50.83
C ASN A 157 -6.44 -22.07 51.94
N PRO A 158 -6.04 -22.45 53.17
CA PRO A 158 -5.70 -21.48 54.21
C PRO A 158 -4.60 -20.52 53.74
N GLY A 159 -4.96 -19.24 53.56
CA GLY A 159 -4.05 -18.19 53.07
C GLY A 159 -4.01 -18.03 51.54
N GLU A 160 -4.80 -18.78 50.78
CA GLU A 160 -4.86 -18.72 49.31
C GLU A 160 -6.29 -18.44 48.81
N ALA A 161 -6.42 -17.61 47.77
CA ALA A 161 -7.68 -17.37 47.08
C ALA A 161 -7.45 -17.16 45.58
N LEU A 162 -8.41 -17.60 44.77
CA LEU A 162 -8.50 -17.29 43.35
C LEU A 162 -9.30 -16.00 43.16
N ALA A 163 -8.73 -15.03 42.45
CA ALA A 163 -9.42 -13.83 42.01
C ALA A 163 -9.96 -14.03 40.60
N VAL A 164 -11.25 -13.79 40.39
CA VAL A 164 -11.95 -13.87 39.10
C VAL A 164 -12.61 -12.55 38.77
#